data_AF-A0A433CYG8-F1
#
_entry.id   AF-A0A433CYG8-F1
#
_cell.length_a   1.000
_cell.length_b   1.000
_cell.length_c   1.000
_cell.angle_alpha   90.00
_cell.angle_beta   90.00
_cell.angle_gamma   90.00
#
_symmetry.space_group_name_H-M   'P 1'
#
loop_
_entity.id
_entity.type
_entity.pdbx_description
1 polymer ?
#
loop_
_entity_poly.entity_id
_entity_poly.type
_entity_poly.pdbx_seq_one_letter_code
_entity_poly.pdbx_strand_id
1 'polypeptide(L)'
;MYASLNNVRIAQWLCNTTRFFSDYASSFLPHPTRSSSSALKRANPNAEVARRGQALQMNITAAIGLQEVLKSNLGPKGTIKMLVDGAGSIKLTKDGKVLLTEMQIQHPTAAMIAKAATAQDDITGDGTTSVVLLVGELLKQAERYISEGLHPRIITEGYDLAKKEALAFLETFKTATQNPLDRELLRSVARTSLRTKVSRDIADALTEAVVDAVLAIRREGEPIDLHMVEIMKMMHRSETDSKLVRGLVLDHGARHPDMPKRVEDAYVLTANVSLEYEKSEVNSSFFYSTSEQREKLVESERKHVDDKVRKIVEFKKLVCSAEGAPKNFVLINQKGIDPLSLDLLQKNGIFALRRAKRRNMERLQLICGGVAQNSVEDLSTDVLGYAGLIYEHTLGEEKYTFVEEVKDAKSVTLLIKGMPKRPQHRADQRRSTRRPTCSQERGRGYVRRGRRWGIPCRGGAASRQVQGAGQGKGQDGRGGVRGVTARDSQGARAKWRVRCAGCYRYVA
;
A
#
# COMPACT_ATOMS: atom_id res chain seq x y z
N MET A 1 -14.77 -5.17 -40.16
CA MET A 1 -15.41 -6.48 -40.41
C MET A 1 -14.89 -7.39 -39.31
N TYR A 2 -15.60 -7.87 -38.29
CA TYR A 2 -16.99 -8.08 -37.89
C TYR A 2 -17.13 -7.50 -36.44
N ALA A 3 -18.06 -6.59 -36.08
CA ALA A 3 -19.44 -6.85 -35.63
C ALA A 3 -19.60 -8.18 -34.84
N SER A 4 -20.21 -8.34 -33.68
CA SER A 4 -21.09 -7.59 -32.80
C SER A 4 -21.34 -8.51 -31.58
N LEU A 5 -21.92 -8.00 -30.49
CA LEU A 5 -22.41 -8.71 -29.29
C LEU A 5 -21.47 -8.68 -28.06
N ASN A 6 -21.49 -7.54 -27.37
CA ASN A 6 -21.87 -7.53 -25.95
C ASN A 6 -22.28 -6.12 -25.51
N ASN A 7 -23.33 -5.62 -26.17
CA ASN A 7 -24.16 -4.50 -25.71
C ASN A 7 -25.29 -5.05 -24.82
N VAL A 8 -25.01 -5.37 -23.55
CA VAL A 8 -26.07 -5.56 -22.52
C VAL A 8 -25.69 -5.01 -21.12
N ARG A 9 -24.51 -4.38 -20.91
CA ARG A 9 -24.16 -3.83 -19.57
C ARG A 9 -23.69 -2.37 -19.50
N ILE A 10 -23.73 -1.64 -20.62
CA ILE A 10 -23.35 -0.22 -20.66
C ILE A 10 -24.55 0.69 -21.04
N ALA A 11 -25.60 0.13 -21.64
CA ALA A 11 -26.83 0.85 -21.96
C ALA A 11 -27.84 0.95 -20.78
N GLN A 12 -27.65 0.18 -19.70
CA GLN A 12 -28.56 0.16 -18.55
C GLN A 12 -28.16 1.11 -17.40
N TRP A 13 -27.02 1.82 -17.52
CA TRP A 13 -26.59 2.84 -16.56
C TRP A 13 -26.61 4.26 -17.14
N LEU A 14 -26.65 4.40 -18.47
CA LEU A 14 -26.70 5.68 -19.19
C LEU A 14 -28.13 6.14 -19.53
N CYS A 15 -29.17 5.42 -19.10
CA CYS A 15 -30.57 5.74 -19.43
C CYS A 15 -31.43 6.20 -18.23
N ASN A 16 -30.86 6.40 -17.02
CA ASN A 16 -31.66 6.73 -15.82
C ASN A 16 -31.30 8.05 -15.09
N THR A 17 -30.55 8.96 -15.71
CA THR A 17 -30.30 10.29 -15.11
C THR A 17 -30.21 11.45 -16.10
N THR A 18 -30.67 11.29 -17.34
CA THR A 18 -30.66 12.36 -18.36
C THR A 18 -32.00 12.56 -19.06
N ARG A 19 -33.11 12.45 -18.32
CA ARG A 19 -34.40 13.06 -18.64
C ARG A 19 -35.16 13.39 -17.35
N PHE A 20 -34.73 14.43 -16.64
CA PHE A 20 -35.60 15.18 -15.71
C PHE A 20 -35.11 16.59 -15.36
N PHE A 21 -34.06 17.12 -16.02
CA PHE A 21 -33.53 18.46 -15.71
C PHE A 21 -33.09 19.23 -16.97
N SER A 22 -33.92 19.25 -18.01
CA SER A 22 -33.71 20.11 -19.18
C SER A 22 -34.92 20.96 -19.60
N ASP A 23 -36.09 20.81 -18.97
CA ASP A 23 -37.30 21.59 -19.30
C ASP A 23 -37.79 22.51 -18.17
N TYR A 24 -36.90 22.95 -17.27
CA TYR A 24 -37.23 23.95 -16.24
C TYR A 24 -36.13 25.01 -16.08
N ALA A 25 -35.51 25.42 -17.18
CA ALA A 25 -34.41 26.39 -17.19
C ALA A 25 -34.71 27.69 -17.96
N SER A 26 -35.99 28.04 -18.16
CA SER A 26 -36.40 29.33 -18.76
C SER A 26 -37.50 30.08 -17.97
N SER A 27 -37.84 29.66 -16.76
CA SER A 27 -38.77 30.40 -15.90
C SER A 27 -38.33 30.32 -14.44
N PHE A 28 -38.26 31.47 -13.77
CA PHE A 28 -37.83 31.70 -12.38
C PHE A 28 -36.33 31.88 -12.14
N LEU A 29 -35.85 33.08 -12.47
CA LEU A 29 -34.82 33.74 -11.67
C LEU A 29 -35.50 34.48 -10.51
N PRO A 30 -35.21 34.16 -9.24
CA PRO A 30 -35.16 35.17 -8.21
C PRO A 30 -33.70 35.48 -7.92
N HIS A 31 -33.34 36.76 -8.08
CA HIS A 31 -32.18 37.32 -7.40
C HIS A 31 -32.23 36.90 -5.92
N PRO A 32 -31.11 36.51 -5.27
CA PRO A 32 -31.12 36.22 -3.85
C PRO A 32 -31.22 37.55 -3.10
N THR A 33 -32.45 38.02 -2.93
CA THR A 33 -32.80 39.06 -1.97
C THR A 33 -32.60 38.51 -0.56
N ARG A 34 -32.46 39.40 0.42
CA ARG A 34 -32.20 39.17 1.87
C ARG A 34 -33.07 38.10 2.59
N SER A 35 -34.00 37.43 1.91
CA SER A 35 -35.08 36.60 2.47
C SER A 35 -34.75 35.10 2.68
N SER A 36 -33.74 34.54 1.99
CA SER A 36 -33.51 33.07 2.04
C SER A 36 -32.94 32.58 3.37
N SER A 37 -32.04 33.35 3.99
CA SER A 37 -31.50 33.00 5.32
C SER A 37 -32.55 33.10 6.43
N SER A 38 -33.51 34.02 6.30
CA SER A 38 -34.63 34.14 7.24
C SER A 38 -35.67 33.03 7.03
N ALA A 39 -35.88 32.56 5.80
CA ALA A 39 -36.78 31.44 5.52
C ALA A 39 -36.25 30.11 6.09
N LEU A 40 -34.94 29.85 5.98
CA LEU A 40 -34.31 28.66 6.55
C LEU A 40 -34.30 28.69 8.09
N LYS A 41 -34.01 29.85 8.70
CA LYS A 41 -34.13 30.01 10.16
C LYS A 41 -35.58 29.94 10.66
N ARG A 42 -36.55 30.29 9.83
CA ARG A 42 -37.98 30.05 10.12
C ARG A 42 -38.33 28.56 10.07
N ALA A 43 -37.72 27.81 9.14
CA ALA A 43 -37.94 26.36 9.04
C ALA A 43 -37.26 25.57 10.17
N ASN A 44 -36.05 25.97 10.57
CA ASN A 44 -35.36 25.41 11.72
C ASN A 44 -34.64 26.53 12.52
N PRO A 45 -35.14 26.89 13.72
CA PRO A 45 -34.56 27.98 14.50
C PRO A 45 -33.14 27.68 15.00
N ASN A 46 -32.76 26.40 15.11
CA ASN A 46 -31.43 25.98 15.58
C ASN A 46 -30.40 25.84 14.45
N ALA A 47 -30.77 26.14 13.20
CA ALA A 47 -29.86 25.99 12.07
C ALA A 47 -28.85 27.14 11.98
N GLU A 48 -27.56 26.79 12.01
CA GLU A 48 -26.47 27.71 11.68
C GLU A 48 -26.35 27.86 10.17
N VAL A 49 -26.43 29.10 9.66
CA VAL A 49 -26.37 29.39 8.23
C VAL A 49 -25.34 30.48 7.96
N ALA A 50 -24.35 30.16 7.14
CA ALA A 50 -23.41 31.14 6.61
C ALA A 50 -23.95 31.74 5.31
N ARG A 51 -23.90 33.07 5.17
CA ARG A 51 -24.27 33.77 3.92
C ARG A 51 -23.24 33.52 2.82
N ARG A 52 -23.62 33.68 1.55
CA ARG A 52 -22.79 33.35 0.36
C ARG A 52 -21.32 33.82 0.45
N GLY A 53 -21.07 35.10 0.74
CA GLY A 53 -19.70 35.63 0.86
C GLY A 53 -18.95 35.08 2.07
N GLN A 54 -19.62 34.99 3.22
CA GLN A 54 -19.04 34.44 4.46
C GLN A 54 -18.71 32.95 4.31
N ALA A 55 -19.58 32.17 3.68
CA ALA A 55 -19.36 30.75 3.42
C ALA A 55 -18.13 30.53 2.52
N LEU A 56 -17.95 31.36 1.49
CA LEU A 56 -16.77 31.33 0.64
C LEU A 56 -15.50 31.64 1.45
N GLN A 57 -15.53 32.69 2.28
CA GLN A 57 -14.39 33.05 3.11
C GLN A 57 -14.02 31.93 4.09
N MET A 58 -15.00 31.31 4.75
CA MET A 58 -14.77 30.17 5.65
C MET A 58 -14.09 29.00 4.92
N ASN A 59 -14.53 28.71 3.69
CA ASN A 59 -13.94 27.65 2.88
C ASN A 59 -12.47 27.93 2.51
N ILE A 60 -12.17 29.17 2.10
CA ILE A 60 -10.82 29.59 1.72
C ILE A 60 -9.90 29.56 2.95
N THR A 61 -10.32 30.15 4.07
CA THR A 61 -9.55 30.15 5.32
C THR A 61 -9.26 28.72 5.80
N ALA A 62 -10.23 27.81 5.72
CA ALA A 62 -10.02 26.41 6.11
C ALA A 62 -9.00 25.69 5.21
N ALA A 63 -9.03 25.94 3.90
CA ALA A 63 -8.07 25.37 2.97
C ALA A 63 -6.66 25.93 3.18
N ILE A 64 -6.54 27.24 3.39
CA ILE A 64 -5.26 27.92 3.71
C ILE A 64 -4.72 27.42 5.05
N GLY A 65 -5.56 27.24 6.06
CA GLY A 65 -5.17 26.69 7.36
C GLY A 65 -4.59 25.28 7.23
N LEU A 66 -5.25 24.41 6.46
CA LEU A 66 -4.75 23.06 6.21
C LEU A 66 -3.45 23.05 5.38
N GLN A 67 -3.33 23.96 4.40
CA GLN A 67 -2.11 24.17 3.62
C GLN A 67 -0.94 24.55 4.54
N GLU A 68 -1.10 25.51 5.43
CA GLU A 68 0.01 26.01 6.26
C GLU A 68 0.50 24.94 7.25
N VAL A 69 -0.43 24.11 7.75
CA VAL A 69 -0.07 22.92 8.53
C VAL A 69 0.80 21.99 7.68
N LEU A 70 0.38 21.62 6.46
CA LEU A 70 1.09 20.60 5.68
C LEU A 70 2.33 21.11 4.91
N LYS A 71 2.47 22.42 4.72
CA LYS A 71 3.56 23.05 3.97
C LYS A 71 4.94 22.70 4.50
N SER A 72 5.08 22.61 5.82
CA SER A 72 6.33 22.25 6.48
C SER A 72 6.78 20.82 6.19
N ASN A 73 5.89 19.92 5.73
CA ASN A 73 6.21 18.52 5.45
C ASN A 73 6.78 18.29 4.04
N LEU A 74 6.61 19.24 3.12
CA LEU A 74 6.90 19.03 1.71
C LEU A 74 8.41 18.88 1.44
N GLY A 75 8.78 17.82 0.71
CA GLY A 75 10.14 17.60 0.20
C GLY A 75 11.11 17.02 1.24
N PRO A 76 12.36 16.72 0.84
CA PRO A 76 13.33 16.03 1.71
C PRO A 76 13.75 16.88 2.92
N LYS A 77 13.72 18.20 2.80
CA LYS A 77 14.00 19.14 3.90
C LYS A 77 12.78 19.45 4.78
N GLY A 78 11.62 18.86 4.49
CA GLY A 78 10.43 19.03 5.32
C GLY A 78 10.61 18.45 6.72
N THR A 79 9.91 19.03 7.69
CA THR A 79 9.93 18.63 9.10
C THR A 79 9.09 17.36 9.34
N ILE A 80 9.45 16.60 10.37
CA ILE A 80 8.68 15.45 10.84
C ILE A 80 7.75 15.94 11.96
N LYS A 81 6.51 15.49 11.96
CA LYS A 81 5.54 15.83 13.00
C LYS A 81 5.33 14.67 13.94
N MET A 82 5.29 15.00 15.23
CA MET A 82 4.93 14.09 16.29
C MET A 82 3.46 14.29 16.62
N LEU A 83 2.66 13.23 16.41
CA LEU A 83 1.28 13.17 16.85
C LEU A 83 1.22 12.35 18.13
N VAL A 84 0.44 12.83 19.10
CA VAL A 84 0.13 12.12 20.33
C VAL A 84 -1.37 11.90 20.35
N ASP A 85 -1.77 10.64 20.40
CA ASP A 85 -3.18 10.26 20.52
C ASP A 85 -3.68 10.44 21.96
N GLY A 86 -5.00 10.44 22.19
CA GLY A 86 -5.58 10.53 23.54
C GLY A 86 -5.16 9.36 24.45
N ALA A 87 -4.84 8.20 23.86
CA ALA A 87 -4.26 7.05 24.56
C ALA A 87 -2.75 7.20 24.87
N GLY A 88 -2.14 8.35 24.56
CA GLY A 88 -0.70 8.58 24.72
C GLY A 88 0.17 7.88 23.67
N SER A 89 -0.41 7.29 22.63
CA SER A 89 0.36 6.66 21.56
C SER A 89 1.05 7.72 20.70
N ILE A 90 2.37 7.60 20.56
CA ILE A 90 3.19 8.56 19.81
C ILE A 90 3.41 8.05 18.39
N LYS A 91 3.03 8.85 17.39
CA LYS A 91 3.25 8.58 15.97
C LYS A 91 4.09 9.70 15.38
N LEU A 92 5.28 9.36 14.89
CA LEU A 92 6.13 10.25 14.11
C LEU A 92 5.82 10.05 12.63
N THR A 93 5.44 11.12 11.93
CA THR A 93 5.17 11.03 10.51
C THR A 93 5.48 12.32 9.77
N LYS A 94 5.94 12.15 8.54
CA LYS A 94 6.04 13.20 7.53
C LYS A 94 4.99 13.04 6.42
N ASP A 95 4.35 11.88 6.37
CA ASP A 95 3.39 11.55 5.33
C ASP A 95 2.07 12.28 5.55
N GLY A 96 1.60 12.98 4.51
CA GLY A 96 0.34 13.70 4.52
C GLY A 96 -0.86 12.80 4.78
N LYS A 97 -0.87 11.56 4.27
CA LYS A 97 -2.01 10.63 4.47
C LYS A 97 -2.20 10.32 5.95
N VAL A 98 -1.11 9.95 6.62
CA VAL A 98 -1.13 9.56 8.03
C VAL A 98 -1.55 10.75 8.88
N LEU A 99 -1.01 11.94 8.60
CA LEU A 99 -1.41 13.16 9.31
C LEU A 99 -2.90 13.47 9.16
N LEU A 100 -3.42 13.45 7.93
CA LEU A 100 -4.82 13.78 7.65
C LEU A 100 -5.81 12.76 8.22
N THR A 101 -5.39 11.50 8.37
CA THR A 101 -6.24 10.43 8.91
C THR A 101 -6.25 10.43 10.44
N GLU A 102 -5.12 10.77 11.07
CA GLU A 102 -4.99 10.78 12.52
C GLU A 102 -5.46 12.10 13.15
N MET A 103 -5.41 13.21 12.40
CA MET A 103 -5.96 14.49 12.84
C MET A 103 -7.50 14.45 12.86
N GLN A 104 -8.09 14.90 13.96
CA GLN A 104 -9.54 15.08 14.07
C GLN A 104 -9.95 16.41 13.42
N ILE A 105 -10.29 16.36 12.12
CA ILE A 105 -10.67 17.54 11.35
C ILE A 105 -12.15 17.85 11.58
N GLN A 106 -12.45 18.96 12.25
CA GLN A 106 -13.83 19.42 12.50
C GLN A 106 -14.43 20.19 11.31
N HIS A 107 -13.62 21.02 10.63
CA HIS A 107 -14.13 21.87 9.56
C HIS A 107 -14.52 21.05 8.32
N PRO A 108 -15.76 21.18 7.79
CA PRO A 108 -16.27 20.32 6.72
C PRO A 108 -15.45 20.43 5.43
N THR A 109 -15.03 21.64 5.06
CA THR A 109 -14.21 21.89 3.87
C THR A 109 -12.84 21.23 3.95
N ALA A 110 -12.19 21.30 5.13
CA ALA A 110 -10.92 20.62 5.35
C ALA A 110 -11.10 19.09 5.32
N ALA A 111 -12.22 18.56 5.82
CA ALA A 111 -12.53 17.14 5.75
C ALA A 111 -12.75 16.67 4.29
N MET A 112 -13.38 17.48 3.44
CA MET A 112 -13.51 17.18 2.00
C MET A 112 -12.14 17.15 1.30
N ILE A 113 -11.28 18.14 1.58
CA ILE A 113 -9.92 18.20 1.03
C ILE A 113 -9.09 16.99 1.50
N ALA A 114 -9.21 16.62 2.78
CA ALA A 114 -8.54 15.45 3.34
C ALA A 114 -8.97 14.16 2.64
N LYS A 115 -10.28 13.96 2.40
CA LYS A 115 -10.80 12.80 1.66
C LYS A 115 -10.26 12.74 0.23
N ALA A 116 -10.18 13.88 -0.46
CA ALA A 116 -9.58 13.95 -1.80
C ALA A 116 -8.10 13.57 -1.79
N ALA A 117 -7.34 14.04 -0.79
CA ALA A 117 -5.94 13.68 -0.61
C ALA A 117 -5.77 12.18 -0.29
N THR A 118 -6.63 11.59 0.53
CA THR A 118 -6.63 10.13 0.80
C THR A 118 -6.91 9.33 -0.47
N ALA A 119 -7.88 9.75 -1.29
CA ALA A 119 -8.17 9.09 -2.57
C ALA A 119 -6.97 9.15 -3.55
N GLN A 120 -6.20 10.23 -3.54
CA GLN A 120 -4.97 10.34 -4.32
C GLN A 120 -3.93 9.31 -3.85
N ASP A 121 -3.79 9.13 -2.55
CA ASP A 121 -2.87 8.14 -1.98
C ASP A 121 -3.26 6.70 -2.35
N ASP A 122 -4.56 6.38 -2.31
CA ASP A 122 -5.01 5.02 -2.59
C ASP A 122 -4.73 4.61 -4.06
N ILE A 123 -4.70 5.57 -4.99
CA ILE A 123 -4.40 5.32 -6.42
C ILE A 123 -2.90 5.40 -6.71
N THR A 124 -2.21 6.41 -6.17
CA THR A 124 -0.83 6.73 -6.56
C THR A 124 0.22 6.47 -5.48
N GLY A 125 -0.18 6.41 -4.21
CA GLY A 125 0.70 6.18 -3.05
C GLY A 125 1.63 7.33 -2.67
N ASP A 126 1.54 8.48 -3.34
CA ASP A 126 2.37 9.66 -3.11
C ASP A 126 1.60 10.94 -3.51
N GLY A 127 2.12 12.12 -3.14
CA GLY A 127 1.59 13.40 -3.59
C GLY A 127 0.42 13.96 -2.77
N THR A 128 0.05 13.31 -1.66
CA THR A 128 -1.02 13.77 -0.75
C THR A 128 -0.82 15.20 -0.28
N THR A 129 0.39 15.51 0.22
CA THR A 129 0.77 16.86 0.64
C THR A 129 0.67 17.86 -0.51
N SER A 130 1.10 17.47 -1.71
CA SER A 130 1.10 18.36 -2.87
C SER A 130 -0.31 18.75 -3.31
N VAL A 131 -1.25 17.81 -3.26
CA VAL A 131 -2.67 18.08 -3.58
C VAL A 131 -3.26 19.11 -2.63
N VAL A 132 -3.05 18.96 -1.32
CA VAL A 132 -3.57 19.92 -0.33
C VAL A 132 -2.96 21.29 -0.51
N LEU A 133 -1.64 21.37 -0.74
CA LEU A 133 -0.96 22.63 -0.99
C LEU A 133 -1.43 23.31 -2.27
N LEU A 134 -1.69 22.53 -3.32
CA LEU A 134 -2.19 23.06 -4.59
C LEU A 134 -3.61 23.61 -4.44
N VAL A 135 -4.50 22.91 -3.73
CA VAL A 135 -5.87 23.38 -3.47
C VAL A 135 -5.87 24.67 -2.64
N GLY A 136 -5.08 24.71 -1.56
CA GLY A 136 -4.96 25.91 -0.72
C GLY A 136 -4.45 27.12 -1.49
N GLU A 137 -3.40 26.94 -2.30
CA GLU A 137 -2.83 28.05 -3.08
C GLU A 137 -3.75 28.49 -4.21
N LEU A 138 -4.46 27.56 -4.89
CA LEU A 138 -5.47 27.93 -5.89
C LEU A 138 -6.59 28.77 -5.29
N LEU A 139 -7.11 28.38 -4.13
CA LEU A 139 -8.16 29.14 -3.44
C LEU A 139 -7.66 30.51 -2.98
N LYS A 140 -6.42 30.61 -2.52
CA LYS A 140 -5.78 31.88 -2.15
C LYS A 140 -5.59 32.82 -3.35
N GLN A 141 -5.24 32.30 -4.53
CA GLN A 141 -5.17 33.12 -5.75
C GLN A 141 -6.56 33.53 -6.24
N ALA A 142 -7.55 32.64 -6.13
CA ALA A 142 -8.94 32.97 -6.47
C ALA A 142 -9.50 34.07 -5.56
N GLU A 143 -9.18 34.05 -4.26
CA GLU A 143 -9.62 35.07 -3.28
C GLU A 143 -9.28 36.50 -3.72
N ARG A 144 -8.09 36.71 -4.29
CA ARG A 144 -7.65 38.03 -4.79
C ARG A 144 -8.60 38.57 -5.85
N TYR A 145 -8.89 37.78 -6.87
CA TYR A 145 -9.81 38.17 -7.94
C TYR A 145 -11.24 38.35 -7.44
N ILE A 146 -11.69 37.51 -6.51
CA ILE A 146 -13.02 37.65 -5.92
C ILE A 146 -13.11 38.93 -5.08
N SER A 147 -12.03 39.31 -4.38
CA SER A 147 -11.96 40.57 -3.63
C SER A 147 -12.01 41.81 -4.54
N GLU A 148 -11.54 41.70 -5.78
CA GLU A 148 -11.67 42.72 -6.83
C GLU A 148 -13.08 42.77 -7.47
N GLY A 149 -13.97 41.84 -7.09
CA GLY A 149 -15.37 41.82 -7.55
C GLY A 149 -15.66 40.84 -8.69
N LEU A 150 -14.71 39.99 -9.08
CA LEU A 150 -14.96 38.96 -10.10
C LEU A 150 -15.92 37.88 -9.59
N HIS A 151 -16.89 37.52 -10.43
CA HIS A 151 -17.83 36.46 -10.07
C HIS A 151 -17.12 35.09 -10.06
N PRO A 152 -17.24 34.27 -8.98
CA PRO A 152 -16.50 33.01 -8.83
C PRO A 152 -16.65 32.02 -9.99
N ARG A 153 -17.79 32.08 -10.71
CA ARG A 153 -18.06 31.23 -11.88
C ARG A 153 -17.03 31.40 -12.99
N ILE A 154 -16.61 32.64 -13.26
CA ILE A 154 -15.62 32.95 -14.30
C ILE A 154 -14.27 32.33 -13.94
N ILE A 155 -13.91 32.36 -12.66
CA ILE A 155 -12.67 31.75 -12.15
C ILE A 155 -12.72 30.22 -12.31
N THR A 156 -13.85 29.59 -11.98
CA THR A 156 -14.00 28.13 -12.17
C THR A 156 -13.87 27.72 -13.64
N GLU A 157 -14.46 28.49 -14.55
CA GLU A 157 -14.35 28.25 -16.00
C GLU A 157 -12.90 28.44 -16.48
N GLY A 158 -12.21 29.48 -15.98
CA GLY A 158 -10.79 29.70 -16.21
C GLY A 158 -9.91 28.53 -15.74
N TYR A 159 -10.20 27.94 -14.57
CA TYR A 159 -9.48 26.77 -14.08
C TYR A 159 -9.74 25.50 -14.91
N ASP A 160 -10.96 25.31 -15.43
CA ASP A 160 -11.25 24.18 -16.31
C ASP A 160 -10.51 24.27 -17.64
N LEU A 161 -10.39 25.48 -18.21
CA LEU A 161 -9.58 25.73 -19.40
C LEU A 161 -8.08 25.49 -19.10
N ALA A 162 -7.56 26.07 -18.02
CA ALA A 162 -6.16 25.91 -17.62
C ALA A 162 -5.79 24.44 -17.35
N LYS A 163 -6.70 23.66 -16.74
CA LYS A 163 -6.52 22.23 -16.49
C LYS A 163 -6.35 21.46 -17.81
N LYS A 164 -7.17 21.73 -18.83
CA LYS A 164 -7.07 21.05 -20.14
C LYS A 164 -5.72 21.32 -20.80
N GLU A 165 -5.30 22.58 -20.82
CA GLU A 165 -4.00 23.00 -21.36
C GLU A 165 -2.82 22.42 -20.57
N ALA A 166 -2.90 22.40 -19.24
CA ALA A 166 -1.87 21.81 -18.39
C ALA A 166 -1.71 20.30 -18.65
N LEU A 167 -2.82 19.58 -18.83
CA LEU A 167 -2.78 18.15 -19.19
C LEU A 167 -2.18 17.92 -20.59
N ALA A 168 -2.51 18.75 -21.56
CA ALA A 168 -1.91 18.68 -22.90
C ALA A 168 -0.40 18.94 -22.84
N PHE A 169 0.03 19.93 -22.06
CA PHE A 169 1.46 20.21 -21.85
C PHE A 169 2.17 19.05 -21.15
N LEU A 170 1.55 18.42 -20.14
CA LEU A 170 2.15 17.28 -19.44
C LEU A 170 2.40 16.08 -20.37
N GLU A 171 1.53 15.85 -21.36
CA GLU A 171 1.74 14.80 -22.37
C GLU A 171 2.95 15.09 -23.27
N THR A 172 3.27 16.36 -23.53
CA THR A 172 4.47 16.78 -24.28
C THR A 172 5.73 16.83 -23.41
N PHE A 173 5.59 17.16 -22.13
CA PHE A 173 6.71 17.33 -21.21
C PHE A 173 7.25 16.00 -20.65
N LYS A 174 6.41 14.97 -20.57
CA LYS A 174 6.85 13.67 -20.05
C LYS A 174 7.94 13.08 -20.96
N THR A 175 9.06 12.70 -20.36
CA THR A 175 10.10 11.97 -21.09
C THR A 175 9.68 10.51 -21.19
N ALA A 176 9.42 10.03 -22.40
CA ALA A 176 9.15 8.62 -22.65
C ALA A 176 10.42 7.81 -22.38
N THR A 177 10.33 6.84 -21.48
CA THR A 177 11.46 5.95 -21.20
C THR A 177 11.56 4.92 -22.32
N GLN A 178 12.72 4.84 -22.99
CA GLN A 178 12.98 3.87 -24.07
C GLN A 178 13.02 2.43 -23.54
N ASN A 179 13.61 2.22 -22.35
CA ASN A 179 13.71 0.93 -21.69
C ASN A 179 12.99 0.94 -20.33
N PRO A 180 11.88 0.19 -20.14
CA PRO A 180 11.13 0.17 -18.88
C PRO A 180 11.81 -0.66 -17.76
N LEU A 181 13.04 -1.12 -17.98
CA LEU A 181 13.78 -2.04 -17.11
C LEU A 181 15.17 -1.49 -16.70
N ASP A 182 15.44 -0.21 -16.93
CA ASP A 182 16.68 0.37 -16.45
C ASP A 182 16.68 0.45 -14.91
N ARG A 183 17.56 -0.37 -14.28
CA ARG A 183 17.69 -0.46 -12.82
C ARG A 183 18.16 0.86 -12.23
N GLU A 184 19.00 1.62 -12.93
CA GLU A 184 19.51 2.91 -12.42
C GLU A 184 18.41 3.97 -12.36
N LEU A 185 17.58 4.02 -13.41
CA LEU A 185 16.39 4.85 -13.44
C LEU A 185 15.46 4.50 -12.27
N LEU A 186 15.16 3.23 -12.05
CA LEU A 186 14.32 2.79 -10.93
C LEU A 186 14.93 3.14 -9.56
N ARG A 187 16.25 3.01 -9.42
CA ARG A 187 16.99 3.44 -8.22
C ARG A 187 16.84 4.94 -7.99
N SER A 188 16.92 5.75 -9.04
CA SER A 188 16.73 7.21 -8.93
C SER A 188 15.31 7.58 -8.50
N VAL A 189 14.30 6.87 -9.00
CA VAL A 189 12.88 7.06 -8.66
C VAL A 189 12.63 6.67 -7.20
N ALA A 190 13.05 5.46 -6.80
CA ALA A 190 12.90 4.97 -5.43
C ALA A 190 13.61 5.88 -4.43
N ARG A 191 14.85 6.30 -4.73
CA ARG A 191 15.62 7.24 -3.91
C ARG A 191 14.90 8.58 -3.75
N THR A 192 14.29 9.10 -4.81
CA THR A 192 13.55 10.37 -4.75
C THR A 192 12.34 10.28 -3.83
N SER A 193 11.59 9.18 -3.90
CA SER A 193 10.42 8.95 -3.04
C SER A 193 10.77 8.61 -1.60
N LEU A 194 11.87 7.89 -1.34
CA LEU A 194 12.30 7.55 0.02
C LEU A 194 12.89 8.75 0.75
N ARG A 195 13.69 9.58 0.08
CA ARG A 195 14.31 10.77 0.68
C ARG A 195 13.32 11.82 1.18
N THR A 196 12.07 11.79 0.72
CA THR A 196 11.04 12.67 1.29
C THR A 196 10.55 12.16 2.64
N LYS A 197 10.59 10.85 2.91
CA LYS A 197 9.99 10.23 4.11
C LYS A 197 11.01 9.88 5.19
N VAL A 198 12.18 9.38 4.82
CA VAL A 198 13.23 8.88 5.75
C VAL A 198 14.52 9.69 5.65
N SER A 199 15.42 9.48 6.62
CA SER A 199 16.79 10.02 6.59
C SER A 199 17.55 9.53 5.36
N ARG A 200 18.57 10.28 4.95
CA ARG A 200 19.30 10.01 3.69
C ARG A 200 19.98 8.64 3.70
N ASP A 201 20.62 8.30 4.82
CA ASP A 201 21.41 7.06 4.93
C ASP A 201 20.50 5.83 4.87
N ILE A 202 19.38 5.87 5.59
CA ILE A 202 18.36 4.81 5.54
C ILE A 202 17.70 4.74 4.15
N ALA A 203 17.44 5.90 3.53
CA ALA A 203 16.87 5.95 2.19
C ALA A 203 17.76 5.23 1.17
N ASP A 204 19.07 5.47 1.20
CA ASP A 204 20.01 4.89 0.25
C ASP A 204 20.14 3.37 0.44
N ALA A 205 20.16 2.86 1.68
CA ALA A 205 20.12 1.42 1.97
C ALA A 205 18.81 0.75 1.51
N LEU A 206 17.66 1.38 1.80
CA LEU A 206 16.34 0.84 1.39
C LEU A 206 16.11 0.92 -0.12
N THR A 207 16.75 1.87 -0.82
CA THR A 207 16.54 2.06 -2.26
C THR A 207 16.87 0.79 -3.03
N GLU A 208 17.99 0.13 -2.72
CA GLU A 208 18.41 -1.09 -3.40
C GLU A 208 17.44 -2.25 -3.14
N ALA A 209 17.08 -2.44 -1.87
CA ALA A 209 16.12 -3.46 -1.45
C ALA A 209 14.74 -3.29 -2.12
N VAL A 210 14.24 -2.06 -2.24
CA VAL A 210 12.94 -1.78 -2.87
C VAL A 210 12.97 -2.05 -4.38
N VAL A 211 14.03 -1.65 -5.07
CA VAL A 211 14.17 -1.89 -6.52
C VAL A 211 14.24 -3.39 -6.80
N ASP A 212 15.05 -4.11 -6.03
CA ASP A 212 15.20 -5.55 -6.20
C ASP A 212 13.91 -6.31 -5.87
N ALA A 213 13.13 -5.84 -4.89
CA ALA A 213 11.83 -6.41 -4.57
C ALA A 213 10.83 -6.26 -5.71
N VAL A 214 10.77 -5.07 -6.34
CA VAL A 214 9.86 -4.81 -7.47
C VAL A 214 10.28 -5.60 -8.70
N LEU A 215 11.59 -5.75 -8.95
CA LEU A 215 12.11 -6.55 -10.06
C LEU A 215 11.78 -8.04 -9.89
N ALA A 216 11.83 -8.57 -8.66
CA ALA A 216 11.53 -9.97 -8.38
C ALA A 216 10.05 -10.34 -8.60
N ILE A 217 9.12 -9.42 -8.30
CA ILE A 217 7.67 -9.67 -8.42
C ILE A 217 7.17 -9.50 -9.85
N ARG A 218 7.86 -8.67 -10.65
CA ARG A 218 7.41 -8.33 -11.99
C ARG A 218 7.38 -9.57 -12.88
N ARG A 219 6.19 -9.87 -13.41
CA ARG A 219 5.98 -10.83 -14.50
C ARG A 219 5.65 -10.08 -15.79
N GLU A 220 6.07 -10.62 -16.92
CA GLU A 220 5.74 -10.02 -18.21
C GLU A 220 4.24 -10.16 -18.49
N GLY A 221 3.59 -9.06 -18.89
CA GLY A 221 2.17 -9.03 -19.25
C GLY A 221 1.18 -8.95 -18.08
N GLU A 222 1.60 -9.18 -16.83
CA GLU A 222 0.74 -9.09 -15.64
C GLU A 222 0.93 -7.73 -14.90
N PRO A 223 -0.13 -7.10 -14.37
CA PRO A 223 0.03 -5.98 -13.45
C PRO A 223 0.81 -6.40 -12.20
N ILE A 224 1.65 -5.50 -11.70
CA ILE A 224 2.43 -5.75 -10.47
C ILE A 224 1.47 -5.82 -9.28
N ASP A 225 1.49 -6.95 -8.56
CA ASP A 225 0.79 -7.11 -7.30
C ASP A 225 1.69 -6.77 -6.11
N LEU A 226 1.32 -5.72 -5.38
CA LEU A 226 2.06 -5.27 -4.19
C LEU A 226 1.84 -6.18 -2.98
N HIS A 227 0.81 -7.04 -2.98
CA HIS A 227 0.58 -8.00 -1.89
C HIS A 227 1.68 -9.07 -1.81
N MET A 228 2.44 -9.28 -2.89
CA MET A 228 3.57 -10.20 -2.97
C MET A 228 4.85 -9.65 -2.32
N VAL A 229 4.90 -8.36 -1.96
CA VAL A 229 5.92 -7.85 -1.04
C VAL A 229 5.38 -7.98 0.38
N GLU A 230 6.01 -8.80 1.22
CA GLU A 230 5.78 -8.75 2.65
C GLU A 230 6.69 -7.73 3.32
N ILE A 231 6.16 -6.99 4.29
CA ILE A 231 6.96 -6.10 5.13
C ILE A 231 7.00 -6.69 6.52
N MET A 232 8.13 -7.27 6.89
CA MET A 232 8.37 -7.79 8.23
C MET A 232 9.14 -6.76 9.05
N LYS A 233 8.75 -6.59 10.32
CA LYS A 233 9.42 -5.69 11.25
C LYS A 233 10.10 -6.51 12.33
N MET A 234 11.41 -6.37 12.47
CA MET A 234 12.18 -7.00 13.53
C MET A 234 12.75 -5.93 14.45
N MET A 235 12.68 -6.19 15.75
CA MET A 235 13.33 -5.34 16.73
C MET A 235 14.84 -5.53 16.67
N HIS A 236 15.58 -4.45 16.48
CA HIS A 236 17.03 -4.47 16.44
C HIS A 236 17.61 -3.14 16.92
N ARG A 237 18.91 -3.10 17.24
CA ARG A 237 19.55 -1.85 17.68
C ARG A 237 19.73 -0.85 16.55
N SER A 238 20.02 -1.34 15.34
CA SER A 238 20.30 -0.51 14.16
C SER A 238 19.13 -0.50 13.17
N GLU A 239 18.80 0.69 12.64
CA GLU A 239 17.77 0.88 11.60
C GLU A 239 18.31 0.66 10.18
N THR A 240 19.62 0.83 10.02
CA THR A 240 20.35 0.70 8.74
C THR A 240 20.42 -0.72 8.20
N ASP A 241 20.27 -1.72 9.07
CA ASP A 241 20.51 -3.13 8.75
C ASP A 241 19.28 -3.84 8.13
N SER A 242 18.38 -3.05 7.56
CA SER A 242 17.20 -3.54 6.85
C SER A 242 17.65 -4.27 5.58
N LYS A 243 17.09 -5.46 5.32
CA LYS A 243 17.51 -6.34 4.23
C LYS A 243 16.33 -6.79 3.39
N LEU A 244 16.58 -7.02 2.11
CA LEU A 244 15.65 -7.76 1.27
C LEU A 244 15.94 -9.26 1.43
N VAL A 245 14.92 -10.02 1.81
CA VAL A 245 14.95 -11.47 1.81
C VAL A 245 14.23 -11.94 0.54
N ARG A 246 14.96 -12.65 -0.34
CA ARG A 246 14.40 -13.28 -1.54
C ARG A 246 13.67 -14.57 -1.16
N GLY A 247 12.58 -14.39 -0.44
CA GLY A 247 11.78 -15.45 0.14
C GLY A 247 10.85 -14.89 1.21
N LEU A 248 10.54 -15.69 2.23
CA LEU A 248 9.58 -15.34 3.27
C LEU A 248 10.22 -15.29 4.65
N VAL A 249 9.89 -14.25 5.42
CA VAL A 249 10.16 -14.23 6.86
C VAL A 249 8.84 -14.44 7.61
N LEU A 250 8.81 -15.44 8.49
CA LEU A 250 7.69 -15.74 9.36
C LEU A 250 7.97 -15.20 10.77
N ASP A 251 6.95 -14.67 11.43
CA ASP A 251 7.02 -14.12 12.80
C ASP A 251 6.94 -15.18 13.91
N HIS A 252 6.99 -16.45 13.52
CA HIS A 252 6.94 -17.59 14.42
C HIS A 252 8.10 -18.54 14.09
N GLY A 253 8.65 -19.16 15.13
CA GLY A 253 9.65 -20.23 15.03
C GLY A 253 9.14 -21.54 15.61
N ALA A 254 10.01 -22.55 15.63
CA ALA A 254 9.71 -23.82 16.24
C ALA A 254 9.47 -23.65 17.74
N ARG A 255 8.47 -24.38 18.26
CA ARG A 255 8.10 -24.31 19.68
C ARG A 255 8.83 -25.35 20.52
N HIS A 256 9.09 -26.52 19.93
CA HIS A 256 9.86 -27.55 20.59
C HIS A 256 11.34 -27.15 20.64
N PRO A 257 12.03 -27.26 21.79
CA PRO A 257 13.43 -26.85 21.93
C PRO A 257 14.38 -27.68 21.05
N ASP A 258 14.12 -28.99 20.94
CA ASP A 258 14.98 -29.93 20.23
C ASP A 258 14.64 -30.08 18.73
N MET A 259 13.82 -29.18 18.18
CA MET A 259 13.64 -29.10 16.72
C MET A 259 14.88 -28.49 16.06
N PRO A 260 15.21 -28.90 14.82
CA PRO A 260 16.38 -28.38 14.13
C PRO A 260 16.25 -26.88 13.87
N LYS A 261 17.21 -26.08 14.32
CA LYS A 261 17.18 -24.62 14.14
C LYS A 261 17.57 -24.18 12.72
N ARG A 262 18.30 -25.01 11.99
CA ARG A 262 18.75 -24.78 10.62
C ARG A 262 18.52 -26.04 9.82
N VAL A 263 17.93 -25.87 8.66
CA VAL A 263 17.50 -26.92 7.76
C VAL A 263 17.93 -26.54 6.36
N GLU A 264 18.88 -27.29 5.82
CA GLU A 264 19.37 -27.13 4.45
C GLU A 264 18.63 -28.11 3.54
N ASP A 265 18.45 -27.72 2.27
CA ASP A 265 17.74 -28.48 1.24
C ASP A 265 16.42 -29.08 1.74
N ALA A 266 15.47 -28.17 2.02
CA ALA A 266 14.20 -28.51 2.64
C ALA A 266 13.08 -28.66 1.60
N TYR A 267 12.36 -29.77 1.70
CA TYR A 267 11.00 -29.86 1.18
C TYR A 267 10.02 -29.22 2.17
N VAL A 268 9.19 -28.32 1.66
CA VAL A 268 8.23 -27.55 2.43
C VAL A 268 6.83 -28.06 2.14
N LEU A 269 6.22 -28.70 3.13
CA LEU A 269 4.80 -29.02 3.11
C LEU A 269 4.01 -27.87 3.73
N THR A 270 3.16 -27.25 2.92
CA THR A 270 2.22 -26.23 3.40
C THR A 270 0.86 -26.87 3.64
N ALA A 271 0.36 -26.81 4.87
CA ALA A 271 -0.88 -27.46 5.26
C ALA A 271 -1.84 -26.51 6.00
N ASN A 272 -3.13 -26.79 5.89
CA ASN A 272 -4.22 -26.15 6.63
C ASN A 272 -5.03 -27.21 7.39
N VAL A 273 -4.33 -28.16 8.00
CA VAL A 273 -4.92 -29.26 8.77
C VAL A 273 -4.74 -28.99 10.25
N SER A 274 -5.76 -29.20 11.06
CA SER A 274 -5.61 -29.12 12.51
C SER A 274 -4.89 -30.35 13.06
N LEU A 275 -3.74 -30.13 13.69
CA LEU A 275 -2.98 -31.15 14.44
C LEU A 275 -3.11 -30.91 15.95
N GLU A 276 -4.25 -30.35 16.36
CA GLU A 276 -4.64 -30.14 17.76
C GLU A 276 -5.85 -31.01 18.09
N TYR A 277 -6.08 -31.23 19.38
CA TYR A 277 -7.34 -31.78 19.84
C TYR A 277 -8.49 -30.84 19.45
N GLU A 278 -9.37 -31.31 18.57
CA GLU A 278 -10.56 -30.57 18.17
C GLU A 278 -11.76 -31.09 18.94
N LYS A 279 -12.47 -30.17 19.57
CA LYS A 279 -13.82 -30.44 20.04
C LYS A 279 -14.73 -30.50 18.82
N SER A 280 -15.65 -31.44 18.81
CA SER A 280 -16.71 -31.48 17.82
C SER A 280 -17.51 -30.17 17.83
N GLU A 281 -17.86 -29.67 16.64
CA GLU A 281 -18.68 -28.46 16.52
C GLU A 281 -20.10 -28.68 17.04
N VAL A 282 -20.62 -29.89 16.88
CA VAL A 282 -21.84 -30.35 17.53
C VAL A 282 -21.51 -30.69 18.98
N ASN A 283 -22.35 -30.24 19.92
CA ASN A 283 -22.23 -30.58 21.34
C ASN A 283 -22.42 -32.09 21.55
N SER A 284 -21.36 -32.88 21.40
CA SER A 284 -21.36 -34.29 21.75
C SER A 284 -20.91 -34.43 23.20
N SER A 285 -21.85 -34.71 24.09
CA SER A 285 -21.54 -35.14 25.46
C SER A 285 -21.28 -36.64 25.47
N PHE A 286 -20.09 -37.04 25.87
CA PHE A 286 -19.80 -38.45 26.13
C PHE A 286 -20.37 -38.85 27.49
N PHE A 287 -21.18 -39.90 27.54
CA PHE A 287 -21.59 -40.56 28.78
C PHE A 287 -20.69 -41.78 28.99
N TYR A 288 -20.07 -41.87 30.16
CA TYR A 288 -19.26 -43.02 30.55
C TYR A 288 -19.69 -43.47 31.95
N SER A 289 -19.78 -44.78 32.14
CA SER A 289 -20.19 -45.38 33.42
C SER A 289 -19.00 -45.89 34.22
N THR A 290 -17.86 -46.12 33.57
CA THR A 290 -16.67 -46.73 34.16
C THR A 290 -15.43 -45.89 33.84
N SER A 291 -14.46 -45.83 34.76
CA SER A 291 -13.19 -45.11 34.57
C SER A 291 -12.39 -45.60 33.35
N GLU A 292 -12.36 -46.91 33.11
CA GLU A 292 -11.67 -47.49 31.95
C GLU A 292 -12.25 -47.04 30.60
N GLN A 293 -13.57 -46.85 30.53
CA GLN A 293 -14.23 -46.35 29.32
C GLN A 293 -13.82 -44.91 29.04
N ARG A 294 -13.68 -44.09 30.10
CA ARG A 294 -13.21 -42.71 29.98
C ARG A 294 -11.80 -42.64 29.43
N GLU A 295 -10.89 -43.49 29.91
CA GLU A 295 -9.50 -43.54 29.43
C GLU A 295 -9.42 -43.95 27.96
N LYS A 296 -10.17 -45.00 27.56
CA LYS A 296 -10.24 -45.44 26.16
C LYS A 296 -10.77 -44.37 25.22
N LEU A 297 -11.74 -43.57 25.65
CA LEU A 297 -12.26 -42.44 24.86
C LEU A 297 -11.20 -41.36 24.66
N VAL A 298 -10.51 -40.95 25.74
CA VAL A 298 -9.41 -39.96 25.65
C VAL A 298 -8.28 -40.48 24.75
N GLU A 299 -7.94 -41.77 24.83
CA GLU A 299 -6.99 -42.38 23.91
C GLU A 299 -7.47 -42.38 22.47
N SER A 300 -8.74 -42.68 22.21
CA SER A 300 -9.28 -42.73 20.85
C SER A 300 -9.26 -41.36 20.16
N GLU A 301 -9.59 -40.30 20.90
CA GLU A 301 -9.49 -38.92 20.42
C GLU A 301 -8.05 -38.55 20.09
N ARG A 302 -7.10 -38.98 20.93
CA ARG A 302 -5.65 -38.76 20.68
C ARG A 302 -5.15 -39.56 19.49
N LYS A 303 -5.54 -40.84 19.36
CA LYS A 303 -5.20 -41.71 18.24
C LYS A 303 -5.60 -41.04 16.91
N HIS A 304 -6.76 -40.39 16.85
CA HIS A 304 -7.16 -39.66 15.65
C HIS A 304 -6.20 -38.53 15.24
N VAL A 305 -5.64 -37.78 16.20
CA VAL A 305 -4.65 -36.73 15.92
C VAL A 305 -3.29 -37.37 15.57
N ASP A 306 -2.88 -38.39 16.31
CA ASP A 306 -1.63 -39.10 16.08
C ASP A 306 -1.61 -39.79 14.72
N ASP A 307 -2.72 -40.33 14.25
CA ASP A 307 -2.84 -40.96 12.93
C ASP A 307 -2.61 -39.94 11.81
N LYS A 308 -3.11 -38.70 11.95
CA LYS A 308 -2.80 -37.61 11.01
C LYS A 308 -1.31 -37.30 11.01
N VAL A 309 -0.68 -37.21 12.19
CA VAL A 309 0.76 -36.92 12.29
C VAL A 309 1.58 -38.08 11.71
N ARG A 310 1.17 -39.33 11.96
CA ARG A 310 1.83 -40.53 11.42
C ARG A 310 1.81 -40.55 9.90
N LYS A 311 0.69 -40.19 9.26
CA LYS A 311 0.63 -40.04 7.79
C LYS A 311 1.64 -39.02 7.26
N ILE A 312 1.85 -37.88 7.96
CA ILE A 312 2.88 -36.90 7.59
C ILE A 312 4.29 -37.48 7.75
N VAL A 313 4.53 -38.26 8.82
CA VAL A 313 5.81 -38.92 9.07
C VAL A 313 6.09 -40.00 8.02
N GLU A 314 5.10 -40.79 7.64
CA GLU A 314 5.19 -41.77 6.56
C GLU A 314 5.50 -41.09 5.24
N PHE A 315 4.79 -40.00 4.93
CA PHE A 315 5.05 -39.20 3.73
C PHE A 315 6.49 -38.64 3.72
N LYS A 316 6.99 -38.14 4.86
CA LYS A 316 8.39 -37.76 5.00
C LYS A 316 9.33 -38.92 4.65
N LYS A 317 9.09 -40.11 5.21
CA LYS A 317 9.94 -41.28 4.95
C LYS A 317 9.98 -41.61 3.46
N LEU A 318 8.83 -41.60 2.78
CA LEU A 318 8.76 -41.83 1.33
C LEU A 318 9.61 -40.83 0.53
N VAL A 319 9.51 -39.54 0.87
CA VAL A 319 10.22 -38.47 0.15
C VAL A 319 11.72 -38.46 0.45
N CYS A 320 12.10 -38.67 1.71
CA CYS A 320 13.50 -38.65 2.14
C CYS A 320 14.26 -39.95 1.78
N SER A 321 13.58 -41.09 1.63
CA SER A 321 14.22 -42.35 1.25
C SER A 321 14.57 -42.45 -0.23
N ALA A 322 13.99 -41.61 -1.09
CA ALA A 322 14.05 -41.79 -2.54
C ALA A 322 15.37 -41.34 -3.20
N GLU A 323 16.20 -40.49 -2.58
CA GLU A 323 17.40 -39.97 -3.26
C GLU A 323 18.53 -39.67 -2.25
N GLY A 324 19.76 -40.10 -2.57
CA GLY A 324 20.97 -40.03 -1.73
C GLY A 324 21.53 -38.64 -1.39
N ALA A 325 20.68 -37.63 -1.22
CA ALA A 325 21.02 -36.36 -0.58
C ALA A 325 20.16 -36.19 0.69
N PRO A 326 20.67 -35.61 1.79
CA PRO A 326 19.92 -35.43 3.04
C PRO A 326 18.86 -34.33 2.88
N LYS A 327 17.82 -34.59 2.09
CA LYS A 327 16.72 -33.65 1.90
C LYS A 327 15.88 -33.63 3.16
N ASN A 328 15.83 -32.48 3.79
CA ASN A 328 15.11 -32.30 5.05
C ASN A 328 13.63 -31.96 4.79
N PHE A 329 12.80 -32.10 5.81
CA PHE A 329 11.35 -31.91 5.69
C PHE A 329 10.86 -30.86 6.68
N VAL A 330 10.12 -29.89 6.16
CA VAL A 330 9.57 -28.75 6.90
C VAL A 330 8.06 -28.72 6.73
N LEU A 331 7.34 -28.69 7.85
CA LEU A 331 5.88 -28.54 7.88
C LEU A 331 5.53 -27.12 8.29
N ILE A 332 4.82 -26.39 7.43
CA ILE A 332 4.25 -25.09 7.75
C ILE A 332 2.74 -25.23 7.79
N ASN A 333 2.19 -25.21 9.00
CA ASN A 333 0.76 -25.35 9.22
C ASN A 333 0.08 -24.01 9.53
N GLN A 334 -1.03 -23.75 8.86
CA GLN A 334 -1.91 -22.62 9.17
C GLN A 334 -2.66 -22.82 10.50
N LYS A 335 -2.99 -24.07 10.84
CA LYS A 335 -3.65 -24.42 12.10
C LYS A 335 -2.63 -24.69 13.19
N GLY A 336 -3.16 -25.02 14.36
CA GLY A 336 -2.35 -25.34 15.51
C GLY A 336 -1.70 -26.73 15.43
N ILE A 337 -0.73 -26.96 16.32
CA ILE A 337 -0.09 -28.26 16.54
C ILE A 337 0.01 -28.45 18.05
N ASP A 338 -0.48 -29.59 18.52
CA ASP A 338 -0.43 -29.99 19.93
C ASP A 338 1.01 -30.30 20.39
N PRO A 339 1.38 -30.09 21.66
CA PRO A 339 2.72 -30.43 22.15
C PRO A 339 3.11 -31.89 21.93
N LEU A 340 2.20 -32.84 22.13
CA LEU A 340 2.50 -34.27 21.90
C LEU A 340 2.79 -34.55 20.41
N SER A 341 2.03 -33.91 19.52
CA SER A 341 2.28 -33.99 18.08
C SER A 341 3.60 -33.31 17.68
N LEU A 342 4.00 -32.22 18.36
CA LEU A 342 5.31 -31.61 18.16
C LEU A 342 6.46 -32.56 18.55
N ASP A 343 6.32 -33.30 19.65
CA ASP A 343 7.32 -34.29 20.08
C ASP A 343 7.44 -35.42 19.05
N LEU A 344 6.32 -35.89 18.49
CA LEU A 344 6.32 -36.90 17.42
C LEU A 344 7.01 -36.39 16.15
N LEU A 345 6.73 -35.16 15.74
CA LEU A 345 7.39 -34.53 14.59
C LEU A 345 8.89 -34.31 14.84
N GLN A 346 9.26 -33.90 16.05
CA GLN A 346 10.64 -33.68 16.45
C GLN A 346 11.45 -34.98 16.48
N LYS A 347 10.91 -36.07 17.02
CA LYS A 347 11.57 -37.39 17.02
C LYS A 347 11.91 -37.86 15.62
N ASN A 348 11.10 -37.48 14.63
CA ASN A 348 11.33 -37.76 13.23
C ASN A 348 12.18 -36.67 12.54
N GLY A 349 12.66 -35.64 13.24
CA GLY A 349 13.48 -34.56 12.70
C GLY A 349 12.72 -33.65 11.72
N ILE A 350 11.43 -33.40 11.94
CA ILE A 350 10.63 -32.45 11.15
C ILE A 350 10.65 -31.09 11.82
N PHE A 351 11.00 -30.05 11.07
CA PHE A 351 10.80 -28.67 11.53
C PHE A 351 9.34 -28.30 11.32
N ALA A 352 8.60 -28.07 12.40
CA ALA A 352 7.17 -27.79 12.34
C ALA A 352 6.85 -26.38 12.84
N LEU A 353 6.17 -25.61 11.99
CA LEU A 353 5.58 -24.33 12.34
C LEU A 353 4.07 -24.46 12.50
N ARG A 354 3.55 -23.84 13.56
CA ARG A 354 2.12 -23.77 13.85
C ARG A 354 1.59 -22.36 13.64
N ARG A 355 0.31 -22.26 13.32
CA ARG A 355 -0.45 -21.00 13.24
C ARG A 355 0.16 -19.98 12.27
N ALA A 356 0.59 -20.44 11.11
CA ALA A 356 1.01 -19.54 10.04
C ALA A 356 -0.16 -18.66 9.57
N LYS A 357 0.12 -17.39 9.25
CA LYS A 357 -0.89 -16.48 8.72
C LYS A 357 -1.37 -16.97 7.36
N ARG A 358 -2.68 -16.91 7.09
CA ARG A 358 -3.27 -17.28 5.78
C ARG A 358 -2.59 -16.57 4.60
N ARG A 359 -2.28 -15.28 4.76
CA ARG A 359 -1.57 -14.46 3.75
C ARG A 359 -0.19 -15.02 3.38
N ASN A 360 0.48 -15.66 4.34
CA ASN A 360 1.79 -16.24 4.15
C ASN A 360 1.71 -17.57 3.39
N MET A 361 0.58 -18.29 3.48
CA MET A 361 0.39 -19.54 2.73
C MET A 361 0.36 -19.27 1.21
N GLU A 362 -0.39 -18.25 0.78
CA GLU A 362 -0.43 -17.83 -0.63
C GLU A 362 0.96 -17.42 -1.15
N ARG A 363 1.75 -16.75 -0.30
CA ARG A 363 3.14 -16.37 -0.64
C ARG A 363 4.09 -17.56 -0.66
N LEU A 364 3.96 -18.51 0.26
CA LEU A 364 4.78 -19.73 0.30
C LEU A 364 4.59 -20.58 -0.94
N GLN A 365 3.36 -20.67 -1.47
CA GLN A 365 3.11 -21.35 -2.75
C GLN A 365 3.89 -20.69 -3.90
N LEU A 366 3.91 -19.35 -3.94
CA LEU A 366 4.59 -18.61 -4.99
C LEU A 366 6.12 -18.57 -4.85
N ILE A 367 6.62 -18.74 -3.63
CA ILE A 367 8.04 -18.81 -3.32
C ILE A 367 8.52 -20.24 -3.57
N CYS A 368 8.04 -21.20 -2.79
CA CYS A 368 8.55 -22.58 -2.80
C CYS A 368 8.00 -23.42 -3.96
N GLY A 369 6.94 -22.98 -4.64
CA GLY A 369 6.30 -23.70 -5.75
C GLY A 369 5.33 -24.81 -5.34
N GLY A 370 5.11 -25.03 -4.03
CA GLY A 370 4.23 -26.06 -3.51
C GLY A 370 2.75 -25.69 -3.53
N VAL A 371 1.88 -26.68 -3.36
CA VAL A 371 0.43 -26.51 -3.22
C VAL A 371 0.05 -26.60 -1.74
N ALA A 372 -0.88 -25.75 -1.29
CA ALA A 372 -1.35 -25.83 0.10
C ALA A 372 -2.39 -26.94 0.23
N GLN A 373 -2.13 -27.86 1.15
CA GLN A 373 -3.00 -29.01 1.40
C GLN A 373 -3.98 -28.78 2.54
N ASN A 374 -5.21 -29.22 2.32
CA ASN A 374 -6.27 -29.17 3.33
C ASN A 374 -6.48 -30.51 4.04
N SER A 375 -6.04 -31.62 3.45
CA SER A 375 -6.12 -32.97 4.02
C SER A 375 -4.73 -33.62 4.04
N VAL A 376 -4.56 -34.59 4.93
CA VAL A 376 -3.32 -35.39 5.07
C VAL A 376 -3.43 -36.72 4.35
N GLU A 377 -4.62 -37.10 3.90
CA GLU A 377 -4.86 -38.45 3.36
C GLU A 377 -4.30 -38.61 1.94
N ASP A 378 -4.36 -37.56 1.13
CA ASP A 378 -3.94 -37.56 -0.27
C ASP A 378 -2.67 -36.70 -0.47
N LEU A 379 -1.56 -37.11 0.15
CA LEU A 379 -0.26 -36.45 -0.02
C LEU A 379 0.53 -37.08 -1.18
N SER A 380 0.74 -36.32 -2.25
CA SER A 380 1.65 -36.67 -3.34
C SER A 380 2.93 -35.85 -3.31
N THR A 381 4.00 -36.35 -3.92
CA THR A 381 5.31 -35.68 -4.01
C THR A 381 5.25 -34.32 -4.73
N ASP A 382 4.33 -34.17 -5.67
CA ASP A 382 4.21 -32.98 -6.54
C ASP A 382 3.72 -31.75 -5.79
N VAL A 383 3.10 -31.96 -4.64
CA VAL A 383 2.54 -30.92 -3.78
C VAL A 383 3.63 -30.17 -3.01
N LEU A 384 4.80 -30.79 -2.82
CA LEU A 384 5.86 -30.24 -2.01
C LEU A 384 6.51 -29.03 -2.67
N GLY A 385 6.71 -27.98 -1.87
CA GLY A 385 7.58 -26.88 -2.24
C GLY A 385 9.04 -27.22 -1.94
N TYR A 386 9.96 -26.45 -2.51
CA TYR A 386 11.39 -26.57 -2.24
C TYR A 386 11.97 -25.23 -1.76
N ALA A 387 12.86 -25.29 -0.76
CA ALA A 387 13.64 -24.17 -0.27
C ALA A 387 15.06 -24.64 0.07
N GLY A 388 16.08 -23.90 -0.38
CA GLY A 388 17.48 -24.26 -0.14
C GLY A 388 17.89 -24.08 1.33
N LEU A 389 17.41 -23.02 1.98
CA LEU A 389 17.76 -22.76 3.37
C LEU A 389 16.56 -22.29 4.18
N ILE A 390 16.28 -23.00 5.27
CA ILE A 390 15.31 -22.59 6.28
C ILE A 390 15.99 -22.54 7.63
N TYR A 391 15.99 -21.38 8.28
CA TYR A 391 16.59 -21.27 9.60
C TYR A 391 15.77 -20.38 10.54
N GLU A 392 15.84 -20.69 11.82
CA GLU A 392 15.26 -19.92 12.90
C GLU A 392 16.29 -18.93 13.46
N HIS A 393 15.93 -17.66 13.46
CA HIS A 393 16.64 -16.60 14.16
C HIS A 393 15.85 -16.20 15.40
N THR A 394 16.42 -16.46 16.56
CA THR A 394 15.86 -16.05 17.85
C THR A 394 16.42 -14.69 18.26
N LEU A 395 15.56 -13.72 18.54
CA LEU A 395 15.95 -12.39 19.01
C LEU A 395 15.16 -12.04 20.28
N GLY A 396 15.82 -12.16 21.43
CA GLY A 396 15.16 -12.11 22.73
C GLY A 396 14.19 -13.29 22.91
N GLU A 397 12.92 -12.99 23.14
CA GLU A 397 11.85 -14.00 23.25
C GLU A 397 11.16 -14.30 21.91
N GLU A 398 11.36 -13.44 20.91
CA GLU A 398 10.73 -13.59 19.59
C GLU A 398 11.57 -14.49 18.68
N LYS A 399 10.88 -15.32 17.90
CA LYS A 399 11.49 -16.28 16.97
C LYS A 399 11.02 -15.99 15.56
N TYR A 400 11.97 -15.82 14.65
CA TYR A 400 11.70 -15.54 13.24
C TYR A 400 12.23 -16.69 12.39
N THR A 401 11.40 -17.24 11.52
CA THR A 401 11.86 -18.27 10.56
C THR A 401 12.09 -17.62 9.22
N PHE A 402 13.28 -17.81 8.68
CA PHE A 402 13.70 -17.36 7.36
C PHE A 402 13.58 -18.51 6.38
N VAL A 403 12.97 -18.25 5.23
CA VAL A 403 12.94 -19.15 4.07
C VAL A 403 13.70 -18.43 2.96
N GLU A 404 14.90 -18.91 2.66
CA GLU A 404 15.85 -18.33 1.71
C GLU A 404 16.30 -19.35 0.67
N GLU A 405 17.05 -18.88 -0.34
CA GLU A 405 17.62 -19.72 -1.41
C GLU A 405 16.57 -20.53 -2.18
N VAL A 406 15.60 -19.80 -2.73
CA VAL A 406 14.50 -20.41 -3.49
C VAL A 406 14.72 -20.20 -4.98
N LYS A 407 14.35 -21.20 -5.80
CA LYS A 407 14.59 -21.21 -7.25
C LYS A 407 14.01 -19.98 -7.95
N ASP A 408 12.70 -19.77 -7.77
CA ASP A 408 11.96 -18.65 -8.37
C ASP A 408 11.17 -17.87 -7.31
N ALA A 409 11.81 -16.87 -6.70
CA ALA A 409 11.17 -16.04 -5.68
C ALA A 409 10.17 -15.03 -6.29
N LYS A 410 8.93 -15.46 -6.54
CA LYS A 410 7.84 -14.57 -7.05
C LYS A 410 7.21 -13.68 -5.97
N SER A 411 7.53 -13.94 -4.70
CA SER A 411 7.18 -13.12 -3.54
C SER A 411 8.44 -12.90 -2.71
N VAL A 412 8.55 -11.73 -2.10
CA VAL A 412 9.75 -11.30 -1.37
C VAL A 412 9.39 -10.62 -0.07
N THR A 413 10.29 -10.65 0.90
CA THR A 413 10.08 -9.99 2.19
C THR A 413 11.08 -8.87 2.38
N LEU A 414 10.58 -7.64 2.51
CA LEU A 414 11.37 -6.52 2.98
C LEU A 414 11.43 -6.58 4.51
N LEU A 415 12.58 -6.99 5.03
CA LEU A 415 12.83 -7.05 6.45
C LEU A 415 13.32 -5.68 6.93
N ILE A 416 12.48 -4.99 7.69
CA ILE A 416 12.81 -3.72 8.33
C ILE A 416 13.27 -4.00 9.75
N LYS A 417 14.53 -3.66 10.02
CA LYS A 417 15.08 -3.69 11.37
C LYS A 417 15.02 -2.29 11.96
N GLY A 418 14.73 -2.19 13.25
CA GLY A 418 14.77 -0.90 13.93
C GLY A 418 14.52 -1.02 15.42
N MET A 419 14.75 0.09 16.13
CA MET A 419 14.61 0.12 17.58
C MET A 419 13.18 -0.17 18.02
N PRO A 420 13.00 -0.79 19.20
CA PRO A 420 11.66 -0.98 19.75
C PRO A 420 10.98 0.37 19.93
N LYS A 421 9.71 0.46 19.54
CA LYS A 421 8.86 1.59 19.96
C LYS A 421 8.79 1.58 21.49
N ARG A 422 8.95 2.73 22.15
CA ARG A 422 8.82 2.84 23.61
C ARG A 422 7.51 2.18 24.05
N PRO A 423 7.53 1.22 24.99
CA PRO A 423 6.34 0.55 25.47
C PRO A 423 5.71 1.42 26.55
N GLN A 424 4.64 2.16 26.23
CA GLN A 424 3.72 2.65 27.25
C GLN A 424 2.40 1.86 27.10
N HIS A 425 2.11 1.09 28.15
CA HIS A 425 0.98 0.18 28.39
C HIS A 425 0.85 -1.11 27.54
N ARG A 426 1.45 -2.18 28.08
CA ARG A 426 1.23 -3.61 27.75
C ARG A 426 -0.21 -4.13 28.04
N ALA A 427 -1.19 -3.27 28.33
CA ALA A 427 -2.56 -3.70 28.70
C ALA A 427 -3.58 -3.71 27.55
N ASP A 428 -3.33 -3.03 26.42
CA ASP A 428 -4.33 -2.89 25.33
C ASP A 428 -4.03 -3.70 24.05
N GLN A 429 -2.97 -4.52 24.05
CA GLN A 429 -2.54 -5.32 22.90
C GLN A 429 -3.49 -6.48 22.49
N ARG A 430 -4.59 -6.71 23.23
CA ARG A 430 -5.64 -7.67 22.83
C ARG A 430 -6.80 -7.05 22.05
N ARG A 431 -6.93 -5.72 21.98
CA ARG A 431 -8.03 -5.04 21.24
C ARG A 431 -7.63 -4.47 19.89
N SER A 432 -6.35 -4.13 19.66
CA SER A 432 -5.89 -3.58 18.37
C SER A 432 -5.63 -4.66 17.30
N THR A 433 -5.54 -5.94 17.69
CA THR A 433 -5.46 -7.11 16.79
C THR A 433 -6.80 -7.47 16.14
N ARG A 434 -7.89 -6.74 16.45
CA ARG A 434 -9.23 -6.89 15.84
C ARG A 434 -9.67 -5.68 15.01
N ARG A 435 -8.74 -4.94 14.39
CA ARG A 435 -9.10 -4.20 13.18
C ARG A 435 -8.72 -5.05 11.98
N PRO A 436 -9.68 -5.79 11.36
CA PRO A 436 -9.43 -6.28 10.02
C PRO A 436 -9.10 -5.07 9.16
N THR A 437 -8.06 -5.20 8.35
CA THR A 437 -7.80 -4.34 7.21
C THR A 437 -8.98 -4.44 6.25
N CYS A 438 -10.08 -3.75 6.59
CA CYS A 438 -11.31 -3.61 5.80
C CYS A 438 -11.11 -2.62 4.62
N SER A 439 -9.89 -2.54 4.11
CA SER A 439 -9.58 -2.01 2.77
C SER A 439 -9.19 -3.13 1.80
N GLN A 440 -9.10 -4.39 2.27
CA GLN A 440 -8.99 -5.60 1.44
C GLN A 440 -10.37 -6.15 1.11
N GLU A 441 -11.15 -5.41 0.33
CA GLU A 441 -12.28 -5.96 -0.40
C GLU A 441 -12.66 -4.97 -1.50
N ARG A 442 -11.98 -5.09 -2.64
CA ARG A 442 -12.51 -4.77 -3.96
C ARG A 442 -11.51 -5.22 -5.02
N GLY A 443 -11.67 -6.48 -5.45
CA GLY A 443 -11.18 -6.93 -6.74
C GLY A 443 -11.83 -6.08 -7.83
N ARG A 444 -11.02 -5.25 -8.50
CA ARG A 444 -11.32 -4.75 -9.84
C ARG A 444 -10.03 -4.81 -10.64
N GLY A 445 -10.02 -5.71 -11.62
CA GLY A 445 -8.95 -5.85 -12.59
C GLY A 445 -8.68 -4.52 -13.27
N TYR A 446 -7.44 -4.06 -13.21
CA TYR A 446 -6.97 -2.90 -13.94
C TYR A 446 -6.44 -3.36 -15.29
N VAL A 447 -7.28 -3.25 -16.34
CA VAL A 447 -6.80 -3.23 -17.72
C VAL A 447 -6.16 -1.86 -17.95
N ARG A 448 -4.82 -1.78 -17.86
CA ARG A 448 -4.08 -0.59 -18.27
C ARG A 448 -4.10 -0.51 -19.80
N ARG A 449 -4.83 0.47 -20.33
CA ARG A 449 -4.74 0.88 -21.74
C ARG A 449 -3.30 1.25 -22.06
N GLY A 450 -2.76 0.67 -23.14
CA GLY A 450 -1.39 0.82 -23.61
C GLY A 450 -0.99 2.28 -23.90
N ARG A 451 -0.58 3.01 -22.87
CA ARG A 451 0.14 4.28 -23.01
C ARG A 451 1.59 4.08 -22.61
N ARG A 452 2.52 4.64 -23.41
CA ARG A 452 3.96 4.65 -23.14
C ARG A 452 4.24 5.23 -21.74
N TRP A 453 5.12 4.57 -21.00
CA TRP A 453 5.60 5.01 -19.70
C TRP A 453 6.37 6.33 -19.85
N GLY A 454 6.06 7.32 -19.02
CA GLY A 454 6.76 8.60 -19.01
C GLY A 454 7.00 9.07 -17.58
N ILE A 455 8.23 9.52 -17.30
CA ILE A 455 8.63 10.05 -15.99
C ILE A 455 8.91 11.54 -16.17
N PRO A 456 8.17 12.44 -15.48
CA PRO A 456 8.46 13.87 -15.51
C PRO A 456 9.67 14.21 -14.64
N CYS A 457 10.45 15.21 -15.06
CA CYS A 457 11.53 15.76 -14.24
C CYS A 457 10.97 16.36 -12.93
N ARG A 458 11.45 15.85 -11.78
CA ARG A 458 11.02 16.28 -10.43
C ARG A 458 11.83 17.49 -9.92
N GLY A 459 11.37 18.10 -8.81
CA GLY A 459 12.01 19.28 -8.19
C GLY A 459 11.33 20.63 -8.50
N GLY A 460 10.06 20.59 -8.93
CA GLY A 460 9.30 21.80 -9.30
C GLY A 460 9.62 22.35 -10.70
N ALA A 461 10.42 21.63 -11.49
CA ALA A 461 10.70 22.00 -12.88
C ALA A 461 9.42 21.99 -13.73
N ALA A 462 8.62 20.93 -13.62
CA ALA A 462 7.34 20.82 -14.31
C ALA A 462 6.36 21.95 -13.94
N SER A 463 6.22 22.27 -12.65
CA SER A 463 5.31 23.33 -12.22
C SER A 463 5.75 24.71 -12.69
N ARG A 464 7.06 25.02 -12.67
CA ARG A 464 7.58 26.29 -13.21
C ARG A 464 7.39 26.41 -14.71
N GLN A 465 7.59 25.32 -15.47
CA GLN A 465 7.41 25.36 -16.92
C GLN A 465 5.94 25.42 -17.33
N VAL A 466 5.04 24.75 -16.63
CA VAL A 466 3.58 24.91 -16.83
C VAL A 466 3.16 26.35 -16.56
N GLN A 467 3.67 26.97 -15.49
CA GLN A 467 3.42 28.39 -15.20
C GLN A 467 3.94 29.31 -16.31
N GLY A 468 5.16 29.09 -16.80
CA GLY A 468 5.74 29.86 -17.91
C GLY A 468 4.96 29.70 -19.22
N ALA A 469 4.55 28.47 -19.56
CA ALA A 469 3.76 28.19 -20.76
C ALA A 469 2.35 28.82 -20.68
N GLY A 470 1.72 28.79 -19.51
CA GLY A 470 0.43 29.44 -19.28
C GLY A 470 0.50 30.97 -19.40
N GLN A 471 1.56 31.59 -18.86
CA GLN A 471 1.77 33.04 -18.98
C GLN A 471 2.11 33.47 -20.41
N GLY A 472 2.92 32.69 -21.13
CA GLY A 472 3.28 32.96 -22.53
C GLY A 472 2.06 32.97 -23.46
N LYS A 473 1.20 31.94 -23.37
CA LYS A 473 -0.05 31.90 -24.16
C LYS A 473 -1.03 33.03 -23.82
N GLY A 474 -1.02 33.53 -22.58
CA GLY A 474 -1.87 34.64 -22.15
C GLY A 474 -1.45 36.01 -22.71
N GLN A 475 -0.17 36.19 -23.07
CA GLN A 475 0.33 37.42 -23.68
C GLN A 475 0.09 37.46 -25.20
N ASP A 476 0.12 36.31 -25.88
CA ASP A 476 -0.15 36.20 -27.32
C ASP A 476 -1.64 36.46 -27.70
N GLY A 477 -2.54 36.54 -26.70
CA GLY A 477 -3.96 36.84 -26.88
C GLY A 477 -4.30 38.33 -27.08
N ARG A 478 -3.32 39.24 -26.98
CA ARG A 478 -3.51 40.67 -27.31
C ARG A 478 -2.66 41.04 -28.53
N GLY A 479 -3.21 40.78 -29.71
CA GLY A 479 -2.80 41.42 -30.96
C GLY A 479 -1.95 40.56 -31.90
N GLY A 480 -2.57 40.15 -33.01
CA GLY A 480 -1.87 39.85 -34.27
C GLY A 480 -1.20 38.48 -34.37
N VAL A 481 -1.79 37.62 -35.20
CA VAL A 481 -1.13 36.44 -35.76
C VAL A 481 0.16 36.87 -36.48
N ARG A 482 1.31 36.69 -35.83
CA ARG A 482 2.60 36.52 -36.50
C ARG A 482 3.11 35.13 -36.15
N GLY A 483 2.99 34.21 -37.10
CA GLY A 483 3.64 32.91 -37.03
C GLY A 483 5.13 33.10 -36.85
N VAL A 484 5.71 32.50 -35.82
CA VAL A 484 7.16 32.40 -35.68
C VAL A 484 7.59 31.11 -36.34
N THR A 485 7.86 31.21 -37.64
CA THR A 485 8.86 30.37 -38.31
C THR A 485 10.18 30.48 -37.55
N ALA A 486 10.84 29.33 -37.35
CA ALA A 486 12.22 29.26 -36.91
C ALA A 486 13.08 30.27 -37.71
N ARG A 487 13.71 31.20 -36.99
CA ARG A 487 14.82 32.00 -37.52
C ARG A 487 15.96 31.91 -36.53
N ASP A 488 17.02 31.26 -36.99
CA ASP A 488 18.36 31.47 -36.51
C ASP A 488 18.72 32.96 -36.60
N SER A 489 19.03 33.57 -35.47
CA SER A 489 19.86 34.77 -35.42
C SER A 489 20.57 34.81 -34.08
N GLN A 490 21.88 34.66 -34.15
CA GLN A 490 22.83 34.78 -33.05
C GLN A 490 22.64 36.10 -32.28
N GLY A 491 22.85 36.06 -30.97
CA GLY A 491 23.17 37.25 -30.17
C GLY A 491 22.16 37.66 -29.09
N ALA A 492 22.02 36.84 -28.03
CA ALA A 492 21.85 37.28 -26.63
C ALA A 492 21.50 36.09 -25.73
N ARG A 493 22.51 35.28 -25.35
CA ARG A 493 22.35 34.31 -24.26
C ARG A 493 22.31 35.08 -22.93
N ALA A 494 21.11 35.44 -22.47
CA ALA A 494 20.89 35.64 -21.04
C ALA A 494 21.02 34.27 -20.36
N LYS A 495 22.25 33.94 -19.91
CA LYS A 495 22.56 32.77 -19.08
C LYS A 495 21.81 32.90 -17.75
N TRP A 496 20.58 32.39 -17.68
CA TRP A 496 20.03 31.91 -16.41
C TRP A 496 20.73 30.59 -16.08
N ARG A 497 21.90 30.71 -15.43
CA ARG A 497 22.57 29.58 -14.78
C ARG A 497 21.68 29.10 -13.63
N VAL A 498 20.78 28.16 -13.91
CA VAL A 498 20.24 27.30 -12.85
C VAL A 498 21.41 26.44 -12.38
N ARG A 499 22.06 26.84 -11.29
CA ARG A 499 22.89 25.92 -10.52
C ARG A 499 21.95 24.86 -9.94
N CYS A 500 21.76 23.78 -10.69
CA CYS A 500 21.36 22.49 -10.11
C CYS A 500 22.49 22.09 -9.15
N ALA A 501 22.37 22.44 -7.88
CA ALA A 501 23.19 21.83 -6.84
C ALA A 501 22.79 20.35 -6.75
N GLY A 502 23.68 19.47 -7.24
CA GLY A 502 23.56 18.02 -7.04
C GLY A 502 23.30 17.17 -8.30
N CYS A 503 24.03 17.40 -9.39
CA CYS A 503 24.39 16.32 -10.31
C CYS A 503 25.92 16.32 -10.38
N TYR A 504 26.56 15.58 -9.48
CA TYR A 504 27.97 15.24 -9.66
C TYR A 504 28.05 14.30 -10.86
N ARG A 505 28.66 14.83 -11.93
CA ARG A 505 29.19 14.06 -13.05
C ARG A 505 30.16 13.02 -12.52
N TYR A 506 29.95 11.77 -12.89
CA TYR A 506 31.02 10.80 -13.10
C TYR A 506 30.71 10.05 -14.39
N VAL A 507 31.35 10.47 -15.48
CA VAL A 507 31.71 9.62 -16.62
C VAL A 507 33.03 10.19 -17.13
N ALA A 508 34.09 9.40 -16.95
CA ALA A 508 35.48 9.52 -17.43
C ALA A 508 36.18 10.88 -17.28
#